data_AF-A0A822DL83-F1
#
_entry.id   AF-A0A822DL83-F1
#
_cell.length_a   1.000
_cell.length_b   1.000
_cell.length_c   1.000
_cell.angle_alpha   90.00
_cell.angle_beta   90.00
_cell.angle_gamma   90.00
#
_symmetry.space_group_name_H-M   'P 1'
#
loop_
_entity.id
_entity.type
_entity.pdbx_description
1 polymer ?
#
loop_
_entity_poly.entity_id
_entity_poly.type
_entity_poly.pdbx_seq_one_letter_code
_entity_poly.pdbx_strand_id
1 'polypeptide(L)'
;KQHTAFVTLKEALLTAPVLRLPDFNLTFIVVTDASAIAVGCLLMQNDGEGERPIAYESRKLNDAESRYPVHEQELFAIIVC
;
A
#
# COMPACT_ATOMS: atom_id res chain seq x y z
N LYS A 1 -15.91 4.79 -16.28
CA LYS A 1 -14.73 4.13 -15.68
C LYS A 1 -13.51 5.08 -15.59
N GLN A 2 -12.99 5.62 -16.70
CA GLN A 2 -11.81 6.52 -16.66
C GLN A 2 -12.06 7.85 -15.92
N HIS A 3 -13.19 8.53 -16.18
CA HIS A 3 -13.52 9.80 -15.51
C HIS A 3 -13.64 9.64 -13.99
N THR A 4 -14.34 8.59 -13.53
CA THR A 4 -14.47 8.26 -12.11
C THR A 4 -13.12 8.00 -11.46
N ALA A 5 -12.26 7.17 -12.07
CA ALA A 5 -10.93 6.90 -11.53
C ALA A 5 -10.07 8.18 -11.43
N PHE A 6 -10.15 9.06 -12.43
CA PHE A 6 -9.45 10.34 -12.42
C PHE A 6 -9.94 11.27 -11.29
N VAL A 7 -11.26 11.35 -11.07
CA VAL A 7 -11.84 12.15 -9.99
C VAL A 7 -11.44 11.57 -8.62
N THR A 8 -11.54 10.26 -8.43
CA THR A 8 -11.11 9.60 -7.18
C THR A 8 -9.65 9.84 -6.88
N LEU A 9 -8.76 9.80 -7.88
CA LEU A 9 -7.34 10.14 -7.68
C LEU A 9 -7.14 11.61 -7.29
N LYS A 10 -7.88 12.54 -7.92
CA LYS A 10 -7.82 13.95 -7.50
C LYS A 10 -8.28 14.14 -6.06
N GLU A 11 -9.36 13.50 -5.66
CA GLU A 11 -9.86 13.57 -4.29
C GLU A 11 -8.84 12.99 -3.30
N ALA A 12 -8.30 11.80 -3.59
CA ALA A 12 -7.29 11.16 -2.75
C ALA A 12 -6.02 12.02 -2.58
N LEU A 13 -5.59 12.74 -3.62
CA LEU A 13 -4.47 13.67 -3.54
C LEU A 13 -4.78 14.91 -2.68
N LEU A 14 -6.03 15.38 -2.69
CA LEU A 14 -6.46 16.53 -1.89
C LEU A 14 -6.68 16.17 -0.42
N THR A 15 -7.08 14.93 -0.14
CA THR A 15 -7.36 14.43 1.22
C THR A 15 -6.25 13.55 1.76
N ALA A 16 -5.11 13.47 1.05
CA ALA A 16 -4.00 12.60 1.43
C ALA A 16 -3.57 12.89 2.88
N PRO A 17 -3.45 11.85 3.73
CA PRO A 17 -2.95 12.04 5.08
C PRO A 17 -1.52 12.58 5.02
N VAL A 18 -1.17 13.41 6.00
CA VAL A 18 0.19 13.93 6.11
C VAL A 18 1.14 12.75 6.36
N LEU A 19 1.97 12.43 5.38
CA LEU A 19 3.01 11.42 5.50
C LEU A 19 4.08 11.91 6.47
N ARG A 20 4.55 11.02 7.34
CA ARG A 20 5.65 11.31 8.25
C ARG A 20 6.98 10.85 7.66
N LEU A 21 8.04 11.60 7.96
CA LEU A 21 9.40 11.17 7.65
C LEU A 21 9.77 9.95 8.51
N PRO A 22 10.48 8.96 7.96
CA PRO A 22 10.87 7.77 8.70
C PRO A 22 11.88 8.09 9.80
N ASP A 23 11.66 7.54 10.99
CA ASP A 23 12.64 7.53 12.09
C ASP A 23 13.20 6.12 12.25
N PHE A 24 14.46 5.92 11.88
CA PHE A 24 15.10 4.60 11.92
C PHE A 24 15.30 4.04 13.33
N ASN A 25 15.03 4.81 14.39
CA ASN A 25 15.04 4.32 15.77
C ASN A 25 13.71 3.68 16.19
N LEU A 26 12.64 3.85 15.40
CA LEU A 26 11.32 3.30 15.67
C LEU A 26 11.06 2.05 14.83
N THR A 27 10.25 1.14 15.36
CA THR A 27 9.84 -0.08 14.64
C THR A 27 8.96 0.27 13.46
N PHE A 28 9.32 -0.22 12.28
CA PHE A 28 8.47 -0.15 11.10
C PHE A 28 7.38 -1.22 11.15
N ILE A 29 6.17 -0.82 10.77
CA ILE A 29 5.01 -1.69 10.60
C ILE A 29 4.67 -1.70 9.12
N VAL A 30 4.66 -2.87 8.51
CA VAL A 30 4.24 -3.06 7.12
C VAL A 30 2.89 -3.75 7.12
N VAL A 31 1.89 -3.09 6.53
CA VAL A 31 0.57 -3.67 6.30
C VAL A 31 0.45 -3.93 4.81
N THR A 32 0.24 -5.18 4.42
CA THR A 32 0.11 -5.60 3.02
C THR A 32 -1.30 -6.12 2.75
N ASP A 33 -1.75 -5.94 1.51
CA ASP A 33 -3.00 -6.50 1.00
C ASP A 33 -2.82 -6.90 -0.47
N ALA A 34 -3.48 -7.99 -0.88
CA ALA A 34 -3.48 -8.46 -2.25
C ALA A 34 -4.89 -8.53 -2.82
N SER A 35 -5.00 -8.21 -4.10
CA SER A 35 -6.21 -8.45 -4.89
C SER A 35 -5.86 -9.26 -6.13
N ALA A 36 -6.88 -9.72 -6.85
CA ALA A 36 -6.69 -10.44 -8.11
C ALA A 36 -5.99 -9.62 -9.22
N ILE A 37 -5.82 -8.30 -9.04
CA ILE A 37 -5.31 -7.39 -10.07
C ILE A 37 -4.01 -6.67 -9.64
N ALA A 38 -3.85 -6.40 -8.35
CA ALA A 38 -2.75 -5.61 -7.81
C ALA A 38 -2.47 -6.00 -6.35
N VAL A 39 -1.25 -5.73 -5.92
CA VAL A 39 -0.82 -5.78 -4.51
C VAL A 39 -0.56 -4.36 -4.02
N GLY A 40 -0.70 -4.14 -2.72
CA GLY A 40 -0.32 -2.89 -2.09
C GLY A 40 0.16 -3.06 -0.67
N CYS A 41 0.91 -2.07 -0.19
CA CYS A 41 1.27 -1.94 1.20
C CYS A 41 1.18 -0.50 1.70
N LEU A 42 1.17 -0.43 3.03
CA LEU A 42 1.29 0.76 3.82
C LEU A 42 2.44 0.56 4.81
N LEU A 43 3.46 1.41 4.70
CA LEU A 43 4.54 1.51 5.66
C LEU A 43 4.17 2.55 6.72
N MET A 44 4.20 2.16 7.99
CA MET A 44 3.85 3.02 9.13
C MET A 44 4.86 2.91 10.25
N GLN A 45 4.86 3.90 11.13
CA GLN A 45 5.55 3.83 12.42
C GLN A 45 4.62 4.34 13.52
N ASN A 46 4.80 3.80 14.73
CA ASN A 46 4.18 4.35 15.93
C ASN A 46 5.19 5.27 16.63
N ASP A 47 4.87 6.56 16.68
CA ASP A 47 5.72 7.61 17.27
C ASP A 47 5.36 7.93 18.73
N GLY A 48 4.55 7.09 19.37
CA GLY A 48 4.02 7.30 20.71
C GLY A 48 2.71 8.08 20.75
N GLU A 49 2.30 8.71 19.64
CA GLU A 49 1.00 9.36 19.48
C GLU A 49 0.01 8.55 18.62
N GLY A 50 0.43 7.38 18.15
CA GLY A 50 -0.36 6.47 17.32
C GLY A 50 0.39 6.04 16.06
N GLU A 51 -0.24 5.17 15.27
CA GLU A 51 0.31 4.73 13.99
C GLU A 51 0.17 5.84 12.95
N ARG A 52 1.29 6.25 12.35
CA ARG A 52 1.34 7.28 11.32
C ARG A 52 1.89 6.70 10.02
N PRO A 53 1.26 7.02 8.87
CA PRO A 53 1.71 6.54 7.57
C PRO A 53 3.00 7.25 7.13
N ILE A 54 3.95 6.48 6.60
CA ILE A 54 5.22 6.96 6.04
C ILE A 54 5.16 6.92 4.52
N ALA A 55 4.72 5.79 3.97
CA ALA A 55 4.64 5.58 2.54
C ALA A 55 3.51 4.60 2.20
N TYR A 56 2.94 4.79 1.02
CA TYR A 56 2.02 3.84 0.40
C TYR A 56 2.69 3.31 -0.87
N GLU A 57 2.69 2.00 -1.04
CA GLU A 57 3.19 1.36 -2.26
C GLU A 57 2.10 0.49 -2.86
N SER A 58 1.99 0.49 -4.18
CA SER A 58 1.09 -0.43 -4.86
C SER A 58 1.62 -0.77 -6.24
N ARG A 59 1.40 -2.02 -6.65
CA ARG A 59 1.85 -2.53 -7.94
C ARG A 59 0.80 -3.40 -8.57
N LYS A 60 0.52 -3.15 -9.84
CA LYS A 60 -0.32 -4.03 -10.65
C LYS A 60 0.39 -5.36 -10.90
N LEU A 61 -0.33 -6.46 -10.74
CA LEU A 61 0.14 -7.79 -11.09
C LEU A 61 0.29 -7.93 -12.60
N ASN A 62 1.32 -8.65 -13.02
CA ASN A 62 1.45 -9.09 -14.41
C ASN A 62 0.58 -10.33 -14.69
N ASP A 63 0.52 -10.76 -15.95
CA ASP A 63 -0.32 -11.89 -16.37
C ASP A 63 0.05 -13.21 -15.67
N ALA A 64 1.31 -13.41 -15.31
CA ALA A 64 1.73 -14.61 -14.57
C ALA A 64 1.34 -14.52 -13.10
N GLU A 65 1.60 -13.39 -12.45
CA GLU A 65 1.34 -13.16 -11.03
C GLU A 65 -0.17 -13.15 -10.71
N SER A 66 -1.00 -12.63 -11.63
CA SER A 66 -2.46 -12.64 -11.49
C SER A 66 -3.07 -14.05 -11.50
N ARG A 67 -2.33 -15.07 -11.95
CA ARG A 67 -2.78 -16.48 -11.94
C ARG A 67 -2.36 -17.25 -10.69
N TYR A 68 -1.58 -16.65 -9.79
CA TYR A 68 -1.25 -17.26 -8.52
C TYR A 68 -2.51 -17.49 -7.68
N PRO A 69 -2.59 -18.57 -6.89
CA PRO A 69 -3.66 -18.73 -5.92
C PRO A 69 -3.60 -17.61 -4.88
N VAL A 70 -4.75 -17.28 -4.28
CA VAL A 70 -4.90 -16.12 -3.38
C VAL A 70 -3.84 -16.09 -2.28
N HIS A 71 -3.55 -17.22 -1.62
CA HIS A 71 -2.54 -17.29 -0.57
C HIS A 71 -1.12 -16.97 -1.06
N GLU A 72 -0.77 -17.31 -2.30
CA GLU A 72 0.50 -16.91 -2.91
C GLU A 72 0.51 -15.43 -3.29
N GLN A 73 -0.63 -14.86 -3.69
CA GLN A 73 -0.75 -13.41 -3.94
C GLN A 73 -0.54 -12.60 -2.66
N GLU A 74 -1.11 -13.06 -1.54
CA GLU A 74 -0.88 -12.45 -0.22
C GLU A 74 0.60 -12.52 0.19
N LEU A 75 1.23 -13.69 0.06
CA LEU A 75 2.67 -13.85 0.33
C LEU A 75 3.53 -12.99 -0.60
N PHE A 76 3.11 -12.87 -1.85
CA PHE A 76 3.80 -12.05 -2.83
C PHE A 76 3.72 -10.56 -2.50
N ALA A 77 2.60 -10.09 -1.95
CA ALA A 77 2.48 -8.72 -1.43
C ALA A 77 3.52 -8.44 -0.33
N ILE A 78 3.80 -9.41 0.55
CA ILE A 78 4.83 -9.28 1.59
C ILE A 78 6.26 -9.16 1.01
N ILE A 79 6.52 -9.79 -0.15
CA ILE A 79 7.86 -9.80 -0.76
C ILE A 79 8.11 -8.57 -1.62
N VAL A 80 7.08 -8.13 -2.33
CA VAL A 80 7.17 -7.06 -3.33
C VAL A 80 7.07 -5.69 -2.71
N CYS A 81 6.33 -5.57 -1.61
CA CYS A 81 6.00 -4.31 -0.99
C CYS A 81 6.83 -4.02 0.27
#